data_AF-A0A7Z2GPG6-F1
#
_entry.id   AF-A0A7Z2GPG6-F1
#
_cell.length_a   1.000
_cell.length_b   1.000
_cell.length_c   1.000
_cell.angle_alpha   90.00
_cell.angle_beta   90.00
_cell.angle_gamma   90.00
#
_symmetry.space_group_name_H-M   'P 1'
#
loop_
_entity.id
_entity.type
_entity.pdbx_description
1 polymer ?
#
loop_
_entity_poly.entity_id
_entity_poly.type
_entity_poly.pdbx_seq_one_letter_code
_entity_poly.pdbx_strand_id
1 'polypeptide(L)'
;MEPPHTPTTLTGQDREIADAVARERPRLRNFIRRRVIDQDEAEDILQDVFEELVGAWRLTDPIEQVGAWLFRVARNRIVDRFRKKKEVPLHEPAESATPDESDEAYRLDLALPSPDAGPEAAYARAALLDTLRAALDELPANQRDVFVAHELDGRSFKEMAAETGVSVNTLLARKRYAVLHLRERLRSSYDGLEP
;
A
#
# COMPACT_ATOMS: atom_id res chain seq x y z
N MET A 1 12.50 48.60 -6.08
CA MET A 1 13.38 47.73 -6.90
C MET A 1 13.55 46.46 -6.09
N GLU A 2 12.78 45.44 -6.46
CA GLU A 2 12.61 44.18 -5.71
C GLU A 2 13.92 43.37 -5.73
N PRO A 3 14.29 42.67 -4.64
CA PRO A 3 15.54 41.91 -4.60
C PRO A 3 15.47 40.66 -5.49
N PRO A 4 16.61 40.16 -6.01
CA PRO A 4 16.65 39.02 -6.91
C PRO A 4 16.31 37.71 -6.18
N HIS A 5 15.46 36.89 -6.81
CA HIS A 5 15.19 35.51 -6.41
C HIS A 5 16.48 34.69 -6.51
N THR A 6 17.02 34.27 -5.36
CA THR A 6 18.06 33.25 -5.30
C THR A 6 17.48 31.93 -5.80
N PRO A 7 18.13 31.22 -6.74
CA PRO A 7 17.73 29.85 -7.05
C PRO A 7 17.98 29.00 -5.81
N THR A 8 16.92 28.34 -5.31
CA THR A 8 17.01 27.34 -4.24
C THR A 8 18.04 26.29 -4.63
N THR A 9 19.22 26.32 -4.01
CA THR A 9 20.18 25.22 -4.08
C THR A 9 19.53 23.99 -3.48
N LEU A 10 19.23 23.01 -4.33
CA LEU A 10 18.68 21.71 -3.94
C LEU A 10 19.62 21.09 -2.89
N THR A 11 19.13 20.91 -1.67
CA THR A 11 19.90 20.27 -0.59
C THR A 11 20.16 18.80 -0.96
N GLY A 12 21.20 18.16 -0.41
CA GLY A 12 21.48 16.73 -0.70
C GLY A 12 20.25 15.84 -0.43
N GLN A 13 19.50 16.17 0.62
CA GLN A 13 18.24 15.54 0.98
C GLN A 13 17.13 15.73 -0.08
N ASP A 14 17.01 16.91 -0.69
CA ASP A 14 16.01 17.16 -1.74
C ASP A 14 16.29 16.31 -2.99
N ARG A 15 17.57 16.01 -3.26
CA ARG A 15 17.96 15.14 -4.36
C ARG A 15 17.57 13.69 -4.09
N GLU A 16 17.82 13.20 -2.89
CA GLU A 16 17.38 11.87 -2.47
C GLU A 16 15.86 11.72 -2.52
N ILE A 17 15.12 12.76 -2.10
CA ILE A 17 13.65 12.78 -2.19
C ILE A 17 13.23 12.69 -3.65
N ALA A 18 13.80 13.54 -4.51
CA ALA A 18 13.47 13.57 -5.93
C ALA A 18 13.74 12.22 -6.60
N ASP A 19 14.86 11.58 -6.29
CA ASP A 19 15.23 10.27 -6.83
C ASP A 19 14.27 9.17 -6.32
N ALA A 20 13.87 9.23 -5.05
CA ALA A 20 12.87 8.31 -4.49
C ALA A 20 11.48 8.50 -5.12
N VAL A 21 11.03 9.74 -5.28
CA VAL A 21 9.76 10.08 -5.95
C VAL A 21 9.78 9.60 -7.40
N ALA A 22 10.84 9.91 -8.15
CA ALA A 22 10.96 9.52 -9.55
C ALA A 22 10.89 8.00 -9.73
N ARG A 23 11.56 7.25 -8.86
CA ARG A 23 11.59 5.78 -8.86
C ARG A 23 10.24 5.16 -8.52
N GLU A 24 9.54 5.66 -7.50
CA GLU A 24 8.32 5.01 -7.00
C GLU A 24 7.03 5.49 -7.69
N ARG A 25 7.03 6.70 -8.28
CA ARG A 25 5.84 7.32 -8.90
C ARG A 25 5.12 6.45 -9.93
N PRO A 26 5.78 5.76 -10.89
CA PRO A 26 5.08 4.92 -11.84
C PRO A 26 4.32 3.75 -11.18
N ARG A 27 4.94 3.14 -10.16
CA ARG A 27 4.38 1.98 -9.45
C ARG A 27 3.22 2.41 -8.57
N LEU A 28 3.39 3.50 -7.83
CA LEU A 28 2.38 4.07 -6.95
C LEU A 28 1.16 4.55 -7.73
N ARG A 29 1.37 5.25 -8.84
CA ARG A 29 0.28 5.68 -9.74
C ARG A 29 -0.51 4.48 -10.27
N ASN A 30 0.17 3.44 -10.77
CA ASN A 30 -0.52 2.23 -11.24
C ASN A 30 -1.29 1.51 -10.13
N PHE A 31 -0.77 1.49 -8.91
CA PHE A 31 -1.44 0.91 -7.75
C PHE A 31 -2.73 1.67 -7.40
N ILE A 32 -2.69 3.01 -7.39
CA ILE A 32 -3.85 3.86 -7.11
C ILE A 32 -4.89 3.74 -8.24
N ARG A 33 -4.47 3.83 -9.51
CA ARG A 33 -5.35 3.77 -10.69
C ARG A 33 -6.09 2.44 -10.86
N ARG A 34 -5.59 1.35 -10.26
CA ARG A 34 -6.31 0.07 -10.21
C ARG A 34 -7.47 0.05 -9.20
N ARG A 35 -7.45 0.95 -8.22
CA ARG A 35 -8.43 1.02 -7.11
C ARG A 35 -9.35 2.24 -7.22
N VAL A 36 -8.87 3.32 -7.85
CA VAL A 36 -9.59 4.58 -8.02
C VAL A 36 -9.86 4.79 -9.50
N ILE A 37 -11.14 4.72 -9.89
CA ILE A 37 -11.59 4.82 -11.28
C ILE A 37 -11.44 6.26 -11.78
N ASP A 38 -11.79 7.23 -10.93
CA ASP A 38 -11.67 8.65 -11.24
C ASP A 38 -10.20 9.05 -11.38
N GLN A 39 -9.87 9.69 -12.50
CA GLN A 39 -8.49 10.03 -12.81
C GLN A 39 -7.96 11.17 -11.95
N ASP A 40 -8.79 12.18 -11.71
CA ASP A 40 -8.39 13.37 -10.97
C ASP A 40 -8.20 12.99 -9.50
N GLU A 41 -9.09 12.17 -8.95
CA GLU A 41 -8.97 11.64 -7.59
C GLU A 41 -7.73 10.73 -7.42
N ALA A 42 -7.38 9.95 -8.44
CA ALA A 42 -6.18 9.12 -8.40
C ALA A 42 -4.89 9.96 -8.40
N GLU A 43 -4.86 11.07 -9.14
CA GLU A 43 -3.72 11.99 -9.13
C GLU A 43 -3.66 12.81 -7.83
N ASP A 44 -4.81 13.23 -7.27
CA ASP A 44 -4.88 13.88 -5.96
C ASP A 44 -4.28 12.97 -4.85
N ILE A 45 -4.68 11.70 -4.82
CA ILE A 45 -4.14 10.74 -3.84
C ILE A 45 -2.64 10.55 -4.05
N LEU A 46 -2.19 10.46 -5.31
CA LEU A 46 -0.77 10.33 -5.62
C LEU A 46 0.02 11.55 -5.11
N GLN A 47 -0.53 12.76 -5.26
CA GLN A 47 0.06 13.98 -4.77
C GLN A 47 0.10 14.02 -3.24
N ASP A 48 -1.01 13.74 -2.56
CA ASP A 48 -1.11 13.70 -1.10
C ASP A 48 -0.04 12.77 -0.48
N VAL A 49 0.19 11.61 -1.09
CA VAL A 49 1.17 10.62 -0.61
C VAL A 49 2.61 11.13 -0.74
N PHE A 50 2.93 11.83 -1.84
CA PHE A 50 4.27 12.40 -2.00
C PHE A 50 4.49 13.64 -1.14
N GLU A 51 3.46 14.45 -0.89
CA GLU A 51 3.54 15.54 0.07
C GLU A 51 3.85 15.01 1.48
N GLU A 52 3.22 13.89 1.86
CA GLU A 52 3.50 13.22 3.13
C GLU A 52 4.93 12.67 3.18
N LEU A 53 5.45 12.11 2.07
CA LEU A 53 6.85 11.65 1.99
C LEU A 53 7.84 12.78 2.26
N VAL A 54 7.64 13.92 1.58
CA VAL A 54 8.48 15.12 1.74
C VAL A 54 8.40 15.61 3.18
N GLY A 55 7.19 15.64 3.77
CA GLY A 55 6.99 16.02 5.16
C GLY A 55 7.73 15.10 6.14
N ALA A 56 7.59 13.78 5.96
CA ALA A 56 8.20 12.77 6.82
C ALA A 56 9.73 12.84 6.79
N TRP A 57 10.34 12.97 5.61
CA TRP A 57 11.80 13.07 5.49
C TRP A 57 12.36 14.39 6.02
N ARG A 58 11.58 15.48 6.00
CA ARG A 58 12.00 16.74 6.63
C ARG A 58 11.98 16.67 8.16
N LEU A 59 11.23 15.74 8.73
CA LEU A 59 11.04 15.59 10.17
C LEU A 59 11.84 14.43 10.78
N THR A 60 12.33 13.49 9.98
CA THR A 60 12.94 12.22 10.45
C THR A 60 14.07 11.77 9.53
N ASP A 61 14.92 10.87 10.01
CA ASP A 61 15.94 10.17 9.21
C ASP A 61 15.34 9.49 7.96
N PRO A 62 16.16 9.21 6.93
CA PRO A 62 15.71 8.57 5.69
C PRO A 62 14.96 7.27 5.97
N ILE A 63 13.77 7.13 5.37
CA ILE A 63 12.96 5.91 5.51
C ILE A 63 13.67 4.77 4.77
N GLU A 64 14.18 3.77 5.51
CA GLU A 64 14.90 2.62 4.94
C GLU A 64 14.10 1.87 3.87
N GLN A 65 12.76 1.84 3.98
CA GLN A 65 11.86 1.16 3.04
C GLN A 65 10.79 2.11 2.46
N VAL A 66 11.24 3.16 1.78
CA VAL A 66 10.37 4.20 1.16
C VAL A 66 9.21 3.63 0.37
N GLY A 67 9.46 2.61 -0.45
CA GLY A 67 8.41 1.99 -1.27
C GLY A 67 7.28 1.43 -0.40
N ALA A 68 7.60 0.57 0.56
CA ALA A 68 6.62 -0.03 1.46
C ALA A 68 5.82 1.04 2.23
N TRP A 69 6.50 2.08 2.70
CA TRP A 69 5.87 3.22 3.36
C TRP A 69 4.91 3.98 2.42
N LEU A 70 5.32 4.29 1.19
CA LEU A 70 4.46 4.97 0.20
C LEU A 70 3.19 4.19 -0.13
N PHE A 71 3.30 2.86 -0.32
CA PHE A 71 2.13 2.03 -0.56
C PHE A 71 1.20 1.95 0.65
N ARG A 72 1.76 1.99 1.87
CA ARG A 72 0.98 2.06 3.12
C ARG A 72 0.18 3.35 3.20
N VAL A 73 0.82 4.50 2.98
CA VAL A 73 0.16 5.81 2.99
C VAL A 73 -0.89 5.89 1.89
N ALA A 74 -0.58 5.48 0.67
CA ALA A 74 -1.54 5.51 -0.44
C ALA A 74 -2.77 4.65 -0.17
N ARG A 75 -2.62 3.46 0.39
CA ARG A 75 -3.76 2.61 0.78
C ARG A 75 -4.64 3.30 1.82
N ASN A 76 -4.05 3.89 2.87
CA ASN A 76 -4.80 4.59 3.90
C ASN A 76 -5.60 5.75 3.31
N ARG A 77 -4.98 6.55 2.42
CA ARG A 77 -5.64 7.66 1.72
C ARG A 77 -6.80 7.18 0.85
N ILE A 78 -6.63 6.08 0.11
CA ILE A 78 -7.70 5.47 -0.70
C ILE A 78 -8.88 5.07 0.19
N VAL A 79 -8.62 4.33 1.28
CA VAL A 79 -9.66 3.86 2.22
C VAL A 79 -10.43 5.04 2.82
N ASP A 80 -9.72 6.06 3.29
CA ASP A 80 -10.34 7.26 3.86
C ASP A 80 -11.24 7.99 2.85
N ARG A 81 -10.83 8.07 1.58
CA ARG A 81 -11.59 8.72 0.52
C ARG A 81 -12.88 7.96 0.19
N PHE A 82 -12.79 6.63 0.04
CA PHE A 82 -13.97 5.79 -0.22
C PHE A 82 -14.96 5.81 0.95
N ARG A 83 -14.46 5.86 2.19
CA ARG A 83 -15.31 6.01 3.37
C ARG A 83 -16.06 7.35 3.36
N LYS A 84 -15.38 8.47 3.06
CA LYS A 84 -16.01 9.80 2.96
C LYS A 84 -17.04 9.92 1.84
N LYS A 85 -16.79 9.29 0.68
CA LYS A 85 -17.76 9.25 -0.43
C LYS A 85 -19.05 8.50 -0.08
N LYS A 86 -18.99 7.55 0.87
CA LYS A 86 -20.14 6.76 1.33
C LYS A 86 -21.00 7.51 2.36
N GLU A 87 -20.46 8.55 3.01
CA GLU A 87 -21.13 9.31 4.08
C GLU A 87 -22.08 10.44 3.56
N VAL A 88 -22.36 10.52 2.25
CA VAL A 88 -23.30 11.51 1.67
C VAL A 88 -24.25 10.85 0.65
N PRO A 89 -25.60 10.89 0.80
CA PRO A 89 -26.45 11.06 1.99
C PRO A 89 -27.54 9.96 2.14
N LEU A 90 -27.70 9.39 3.33
CA LEU A 90 -29.02 9.08 3.90
C LEU A 90 -28.92 8.98 5.42
N HIS A 91 -29.91 9.60 6.04
CA HIS A 91 -29.95 10.04 7.42
C HIS A 91 -30.05 8.86 8.41
N GLU A 92 -28.93 8.36 8.95
CA GLU A 92 -28.95 7.57 10.19
C GLU A 92 -27.71 7.89 11.06
N PRO A 93 -27.88 8.22 12.35
CA PRO A 93 -26.77 8.45 13.25
C PRO A 93 -26.29 7.10 13.79
N ALA A 94 -25.16 6.60 13.29
CA ALA A 94 -24.51 5.43 13.86
C ALA A 94 -23.01 5.70 14.06
N GLU A 95 -22.71 6.11 15.29
CA GLU A 95 -21.51 5.80 16.07
C GLU A 95 -20.16 5.78 15.32
N SER A 96 -19.41 6.84 15.56
CA SER A 96 -17.93 6.91 15.58
C SER A 96 -17.21 5.58 15.33
N ALA A 97 -16.99 5.24 14.06
CA ALA A 97 -16.09 4.18 13.67
C ALA A 97 -14.66 4.67 13.85
N THR A 98 -14.08 4.32 15.00
CA THR A 98 -12.63 4.32 15.24
C THR A 98 -11.93 3.56 14.10
N PRO A 99 -10.67 3.88 13.79
CA PRO A 99 -9.85 3.07 12.89
C PRO A 99 -9.99 1.61 13.32
N ASP A 100 -10.17 0.71 12.36
CA ASP A 100 -10.09 -0.72 12.63
C ASP A 100 -8.61 -1.01 12.97
N GLU A 101 -8.21 -0.80 14.22
CA GLU A 101 -6.85 -1.05 14.73
C GLU A 101 -6.38 -2.48 14.42
N SER A 102 -7.31 -3.38 14.12
CA SER A 102 -7.04 -4.76 13.71
C SER A 102 -6.52 -4.91 12.27
N ASP A 103 -6.72 -3.90 11.40
CA ASP A 103 -6.24 -3.94 10.00
C ASP A 103 -4.72 -3.75 9.92
N GLU A 104 -4.14 -3.03 10.89
CA GLU A 104 -2.71 -2.74 10.95
C GLU A 104 -1.87 -3.97 11.36
N ALA A 105 -2.42 -4.84 12.20
CA ALA A 105 -1.71 -6.00 12.76
C ALA A 105 -1.47 -7.14 11.75
N TYR A 106 -2.26 -7.19 10.67
CA TYR A 106 -2.26 -8.30 9.70
C TYR A 106 -1.98 -7.81 8.27
N ARG A 107 -1.10 -6.82 8.12
CA ARG A 107 -0.64 -6.31 6.81
C ARG A 107 0.46 -7.19 6.23
N LEU A 108 0.46 -7.39 4.92
CA LEU A 108 1.59 -8.01 4.21
C LEU A 108 2.36 -6.92 3.46
N ASP A 109 3.37 -6.33 4.11
CA ASP A 109 4.24 -5.34 3.52
C ASP A 109 5.33 -6.04 2.68
N LEU A 110 5.08 -6.20 1.38
CA LEU A 110 6.04 -6.80 0.46
C LEU A 110 6.91 -5.72 -0.19
N ALA A 111 8.15 -5.58 0.28
CA ALA A 111 9.15 -4.72 -0.34
C ALA A 111 9.68 -5.36 -1.63
N LEU A 112 9.03 -5.07 -2.75
CA LEU A 112 9.45 -5.55 -4.08
C LEU A 112 10.60 -4.67 -4.62
N PRO A 113 11.73 -5.26 -5.09
CA PRO A 113 12.83 -4.54 -5.72
C PRO A 113 12.36 -3.59 -6.83
N SER A 114 13.08 -2.48 -7.02
CA SER A 114 12.74 -1.51 -8.06
C SER A 114 12.91 -2.13 -9.45
N PRO A 115 11.95 -1.96 -10.38
CA PRO A 115 12.10 -2.42 -11.76
C PRO A 115 13.26 -1.73 -12.49
N ASP A 116 13.67 -0.54 -12.04
CA ASP A 116 14.73 0.25 -12.66
C ASP A 116 16.11 0.02 -12.01
N ALA A 117 16.21 -0.86 -11.00
CA ALA A 117 17.47 -1.17 -10.33
C ALA A 117 18.38 -2.16 -11.10
N GLY A 118 18.07 -2.42 -12.37
CA GLY A 118 18.87 -3.24 -13.27
C GLY A 118 18.38 -4.69 -13.42
N PRO A 119 19.06 -5.49 -14.26
CA PRO A 119 18.61 -6.83 -14.65
C PRO A 119 18.48 -7.81 -13.47
N GLU A 120 19.39 -7.70 -12.49
CA GLU A 120 19.39 -8.54 -11.29
C GLU A 120 18.19 -8.25 -10.39
N ALA A 121 17.86 -6.96 -10.18
CA ALA A 121 16.67 -6.55 -9.45
C ALA A 121 15.37 -6.96 -10.18
N ALA A 122 15.36 -6.91 -11.51
CA ALA A 122 14.23 -7.38 -12.32
C ALA A 122 14.00 -8.89 -12.16
N TYR A 123 15.08 -9.67 -12.15
CA TYR A 123 15.02 -11.12 -11.89
C TYR A 123 14.55 -11.43 -10.47
N ALA A 124 15.15 -10.81 -9.45
CA ALA A 124 14.75 -10.98 -8.05
C ALA A 124 13.27 -10.61 -7.84
N ARG A 125 12.79 -9.55 -8.49
CA ARG A 125 11.39 -9.15 -8.47
C ARG A 125 10.48 -10.19 -9.13
N ALA A 126 10.86 -10.74 -10.28
CA ALA A 126 10.10 -11.78 -10.97
C ALA A 126 9.99 -13.05 -10.12
N ALA A 127 11.12 -13.51 -9.56
CA ALA A 127 11.16 -14.65 -8.66
C ALA A 127 10.26 -14.45 -7.42
N LEU A 128 10.32 -13.26 -6.80
CA LEU A 128 9.49 -12.94 -5.64
C LEU A 128 7.99 -12.91 -5.97
N LEU A 129 7.61 -12.45 -7.16
CA LEU A 129 6.22 -12.46 -7.62
C LEU A 129 5.73 -13.89 -7.92
N ASP A 130 6.56 -14.74 -8.51
CA ASP A 130 6.23 -16.15 -8.74
C ASP A 130 6.07 -16.91 -7.42
N THR A 131 6.95 -16.67 -6.44
CA THR A 131 6.79 -17.22 -5.09
C THR A 131 5.48 -16.74 -4.45
N LEU A 132 5.17 -15.44 -4.53
CA LEU A 132 3.92 -14.91 -3.99
C LEU A 132 2.70 -15.59 -4.64
N ARG A 133 2.73 -15.77 -5.96
CA ARG A 133 1.67 -16.47 -6.71
C ARG A 133 1.50 -17.90 -6.20
N ALA A 134 2.59 -18.67 -6.12
CA ALA A 134 2.56 -20.04 -5.63
C ALA A 134 2.03 -20.12 -4.18
N ALA A 135 2.48 -19.21 -3.31
CA ALA A 135 2.03 -19.15 -1.92
C ALA A 135 0.54 -18.79 -1.78
N LEU A 136 0.01 -17.94 -2.66
CA LEU A 136 -1.44 -17.67 -2.73
C LEU A 136 -2.22 -18.91 -3.19
N ASP A 137 -1.69 -19.69 -4.12
CA ASP A 137 -2.35 -20.90 -4.63
C ASP A 137 -2.40 -22.05 -3.61
N GLU A 138 -1.51 -22.03 -2.61
CA GLU A 138 -1.52 -22.96 -1.47
C GLU A 138 -2.60 -22.65 -0.43
N LEU A 139 -3.12 -21.42 -0.41
CA LEU A 139 -4.11 -21.00 0.58
C LEU A 139 -5.47 -21.66 0.35
N PRO A 140 -6.21 -22.00 1.43
CA PRO A 140 -7.63 -22.27 1.33
C PRO A 140 -8.36 -21.12 0.64
N ALA A 141 -9.29 -21.43 -0.28
CA ALA A 141 -9.97 -20.43 -1.10
C ALA A 141 -10.60 -19.31 -0.26
N ASN A 142 -11.25 -19.64 0.85
CA ASN A 142 -11.85 -18.67 1.76
C ASN A 142 -10.85 -17.70 2.41
N GLN A 143 -9.57 -18.06 2.55
CA GLN A 143 -8.52 -17.18 3.06
C GLN A 143 -7.91 -16.33 1.95
N ARG A 144 -7.63 -16.97 0.80
CA ARG A 144 -7.15 -16.29 -0.41
C ARG A 144 -8.12 -15.21 -0.87
N ASP A 145 -9.40 -15.53 -0.96
CA ASP A 145 -10.42 -14.61 -1.48
C ASP A 145 -10.58 -13.38 -0.59
N VAL A 146 -10.51 -13.57 0.74
CA VAL A 146 -10.55 -12.44 1.70
C VAL A 146 -9.29 -11.59 1.59
N PHE A 147 -8.12 -12.21 1.46
CA PHE A 147 -6.86 -11.49 1.26
C PHE A 147 -6.89 -10.67 -0.03
N VAL A 148 -7.31 -11.28 -1.15
CA VAL A 148 -7.41 -10.62 -2.46
C VAL A 148 -8.43 -9.48 -2.41
N ALA A 149 -9.65 -9.73 -1.94
CA ALA A 149 -10.69 -8.72 -1.89
C ALA A 149 -10.28 -7.50 -1.06
N HIS A 150 -9.54 -7.72 0.03
CA HIS A 150 -9.18 -6.66 0.95
C HIS A 150 -7.85 -5.95 0.61
N GLU A 151 -6.83 -6.69 0.20
CA GLU A 151 -5.51 -6.13 -0.13
C GLU A 151 -5.41 -5.69 -1.59
N LEU A 152 -6.02 -6.42 -2.51
CA LEU A 152 -5.96 -6.12 -3.94
C LEU A 152 -7.14 -5.27 -4.39
N ASP A 153 -8.36 -5.64 -3.99
CA ASP A 153 -9.57 -4.94 -4.45
C ASP A 153 -10.01 -3.80 -3.51
N GLY A 154 -9.35 -3.64 -2.35
CA GLY A 154 -9.58 -2.53 -1.41
C GLY A 154 -10.92 -2.59 -0.67
N ARG A 155 -11.60 -3.74 -0.67
CA ARG A 155 -12.92 -3.91 -0.06
C ARG A 155 -12.84 -3.96 1.46
N SER A 156 -13.73 -3.26 2.16
CA SER A 156 -13.76 -3.32 3.63
C SER A 156 -14.34 -4.63 4.14
N PHE A 157 -13.98 -5.03 5.37
CA PHE A 157 -14.58 -6.19 6.02
C PHE A 157 -16.09 -6.07 6.19
N LYS A 158 -16.61 -4.86 6.41
CA LYS A 158 -18.05 -4.59 6.51
C LYS A 158 -18.76 -4.88 5.19
N GLU A 159 -18.19 -4.49 4.06
CA GLU A 159 -18.76 -4.75 2.73
C GLU A 159 -18.73 -6.24 2.40
N MET A 160 -17.61 -6.90 2.65
CA MET A 160 -17.51 -8.35 2.47
C MET A 160 -18.51 -9.10 3.36
N ALA A 161 -18.70 -8.67 4.61
CA ALA A 161 -19.68 -9.26 5.53
C ALA A 161 -21.12 -9.06 5.04
N ALA A 162 -21.46 -7.87 4.55
CA ALA A 162 -22.78 -7.55 4.03
C ALA A 162 -23.14 -8.39 2.78
N GLU A 163 -22.18 -8.64 1.90
CA GLU A 163 -22.41 -9.42 0.68
C GLU A 163 -22.41 -10.93 0.91
N THR A 164 -21.55 -11.43 1.80
CA THR A 164 -21.35 -12.87 1.99
C THR A 164 -22.13 -13.45 3.17
N GLY A 165 -22.66 -12.61 4.06
CA GLY A 165 -23.28 -13.02 5.32
C GLY A 165 -22.28 -13.55 6.36
N VAL A 166 -20.98 -13.50 6.10
CA VAL A 166 -19.92 -13.94 7.02
C VAL A 166 -19.60 -12.84 8.01
N SER A 167 -19.41 -13.17 9.30
CA SER A 167 -19.06 -12.16 10.31
C SER A 167 -17.71 -11.49 10.03
N VAL A 168 -17.60 -10.20 10.38
CA VAL A 168 -16.35 -9.42 10.27
C VAL A 168 -15.19 -10.12 10.99
N ASN A 169 -15.43 -10.67 12.19
CA ASN A 169 -14.42 -11.41 12.96
C ASN A 169 -13.91 -12.65 12.21
N THR A 170 -14.78 -13.36 11.49
CA THR A 170 -14.38 -14.51 10.67
C THR A 170 -13.54 -14.07 9.47
N LEU A 171 -13.86 -12.94 8.85
CA LEU A 171 -13.07 -12.40 7.74
C LEU A 171 -11.69 -11.94 8.22
N LEU A 172 -11.61 -11.27 9.37
CA LEU A 172 -10.35 -10.92 10.02
C LEU A 172 -9.47 -12.14 10.30
N ALA A 173 -10.05 -13.21 10.87
CA ALA A 173 -9.33 -14.46 11.10
C ALA A 173 -8.80 -15.07 9.80
N ARG A 174 -9.61 -15.07 8.73
CA ARG A 174 -9.21 -15.56 7.39
C ARG A 174 -8.06 -14.73 6.81
N LYS A 175 -8.12 -13.39 6.91
CA LYS A 175 -7.04 -12.50 6.50
C LYS A 175 -5.76 -12.79 7.29
N ARG A 176 -5.85 -12.94 8.61
CA ARG A 176 -4.71 -13.26 9.47
C ARG A 176 -4.03 -14.56 9.04
N TYR A 177 -4.78 -15.64 8.81
CA TYR A 177 -4.20 -16.91 8.38
C TYR A 177 -3.54 -16.81 7.01
N ALA A 178 -4.15 -16.09 6.06
CA ALA A 178 -3.54 -15.81 4.76
C ALA A 178 -2.18 -15.09 4.93
N VAL A 179 -2.14 -14.02 5.72
CA VAL A 179 -0.94 -13.21 5.91
C VAL A 179 0.18 -13.99 6.59
N LEU A 180 -0.14 -14.79 7.62
CA LEU A 180 0.85 -15.63 8.30
C LEU A 180 1.47 -16.66 7.34
N HIS A 181 0.65 -17.33 6.53
CA HIS A 181 1.12 -18.29 5.53
C HIS A 181 2.02 -17.63 4.49
N LEU A 182 1.58 -16.48 3.94
CA LEU A 182 2.34 -15.75 2.94
C LEU A 182 3.68 -15.26 3.51
N ARG A 183 3.71 -14.75 4.75
CA ARG A 183 4.96 -14.35 5.41
C ARG A 183 5.94 -15.52 5.55
N GLU A 184 5.47 -16.68 5.98
CA GLU A 184 6.34 -17.85 6.15
C GLU A 184 6.93 -18.30 4.80
N ARG A 185 6.09 -18.44 3.77
CA ARG A 185 6.52 -18.88 2.43
C ARG A 185 7.48 -17.89 1.76
N LEU A 186 7.25 -16.60 1.95
CA LEU A 186 8.11 -15.55 1.42
C LEU A 186 9.42 -15.47 2.20
N ARG A 187 9.43 -15.65 3.54
CA ARG A 187 10.66 -15.67 4.34
C ARG A 187 11.63 -16.77 3.89
N SER A 188 11.12 -17.96 3.60
CA SER A 188 11.95 -19.06 3.06
C SER A 188 12.59 -18.74 1.70
N SER A 189 12.06 -17.77 0.96
CA SER A 189 12.63 -17.33 -0.33
C SER A 189 13.68 -16.24 -0.14
N TYR A 190 13.56 -15.41 0.90
CA TYR A 190 14.59 -14.43 1.28
C TYR A 190 15.85 -15.11 1.86
N ASP A 191 15.71 -16.16 2.69
CA ASP A 191 16.86 -16.93 3.23
C ASP A 191 17.66 -17.68 2.14
N GLY A 192 17.08 -17.92 0.97
CA GLY A 192 17.77 -18.56 -0.17
C GLY A 192 18.48 -17.60 -1.12
N LEU A 193 18.37 -16.29 -0.87
CA LEU A 193 18.94 -15.21 -1.68
C LEU A 193 20.13 -14.51 -1.01
N GLU A 194 20.52 -14.91 0.21
CA GLU A 194 21.81 -14.50 0.79
C GLU A 194 22.94 -15.41 0.27
N PRO A 195 24.01 -14.83 -0.31
CA PRO A 195 25.19 -15.58 -0.78
C PRO A 195 26.08 -16.10 0.35
#